data_AF-A0A9W9ZLT4-F1
#
_entry.id   AF-A0A9W9ZLT4-F1
#
_cell.length_a   1.000
_cell.length_b   1.000
_cell.length_c   1.000
_cell.angle_alpha   90.00
_cell.angle_beta   90.00
_cell.angle_gamma   90.00
#
_symmetry.space_group_name_H-M   'P 1'
#
loop_
_entity.id
_entity.type
_entity.pdbx_description
1 polymer ?
#
loop_
_entity_poly.entity_id
_entity_poly.type
_entity_poly.pdbx_seq_one_letter_code
_entity_poly.pdbx_strand_id
1 'polypeptide(L)'
;MHKSTNESCRRTFHWLNNEHALICVVRMKKYIIDVFSYVQPGHHGYNESRIKQVLLYITREVESSRKAFLQEEQTRLGMIKVYSDRFCWSNAQAGMLIAQLEMGDFQAVKQVERRKIDQMKLPEKITYTLPPSNATSMKMTTRLLNESQETLLETEQLDVKLYLLPQRETKAGVEHEHSTN
;
A
#
# COMPACT_ATOMS: atom_id res chain seq x y z
N MET A 1 38.01 -7.31 17.02
CA MET A 1 37.40 -6.54 15.92
C MET A 1 36.57 -7.49 15.07
N HIS A 2 35.25 -7.60 15.33
CA HIS A 2 34.33 -8.38 14.50
C HIS A 2 33.59 -7.45 13.56
N LYS A 3 33.80 -7.61 12.26
CA LYS A 3 32.95 -7.02 11.21
C LYS A 3 31.74 -7.92 11.05
N SER A 4 30.57 -7.44 11.47
CA SER A 4 29.27 -8.04 11.13
C SER A 4 28.84 -7.45 9.79
N THR A 5 29.01 -8.21 8.71
CA THR A 5 28.40 -7.90 7.41
C THR A 5 26.93 -8.33 7.46
N ASN A 6 26.03 -7.38 7.71
CA ASN A 6 24.60 -7.56 7.43
C ASN A 6 24.44 -7.59 5.90
N GLU A 7 24.25 -8.79 5.35
CA GLU A 7 23.76 -8.96 3.98
C GLU A 7 22.34 -8.40 3.91
N SER A 8 22.24 -7.19 3.38
CA SER A 8 21.01 -6.62 2.85
C SER A 8 20.43 -7.61 1.83
N CYS A 9 19.21 -8.08 2.08
CA CYS A 9 18.50 -9.01 1.20
C CYS A 9 18.07 -8.25 -0.08
N ARG A 10 19.03 -7.96 -0.96
CA ARG A 10 18.81 -7.49 -2.33
C ARG A 10 18.92 -8.69 -3.29
N ARG A 11 17.82 -9.02 -3.95
CA ARG A 11 17.78 -9.67 -5.28
C ARG A 11 16.50 -9.16 -5.96
N THR A 12 16.54 -8.14 -6.81
CA THR A 12 16.82 -8.23 -8.26
C THR A 12 16.39 -9.57 -8.87
N PHE A 13 15.22 -9.56 -9.51
CA PHE A 13 14.72 -10.65 -10.32
C PHE A 13 15.48 -10.70 -11.65
N HIS A 14 16.22 -11.77 -11.89
CA HIS A 14 16.52 -12.22 -13.24
C HIS A 14 16.07 -13.68 -13.36
N TRP A 15 15.17 -13.92 -14.32
CA TRP A 15 14.75 -15.24 -14.73
C TRP A 15 15.93 -15.96 -15.38
N LEU A 16 16.33 -17.09 -14.83
CA LEU A 16 16.93 -18.25 -15.50
C LEU A 16 17.05 -19.40 -14.48
N ASN A 17 16.95 -20.62 -14.98
CA ASN A 17 16.72 -21.88 -14.26
C ASN A 17 17.70 -22.20 -13.10
N ASN A 18 17.24 -23.09 -12.22
CA ASN A 18 17.96 -23.89 -11.20
C ASN A 18 18.27 -23.27 -9.82
N GLU A 19 17.61 -23.86 -8.81
CA GLU A 19 18.13 -24.26 -7.49
C GLU A 19 18.83 -23.24 -6.57
N HIS A 20 18.62 -21.94 -6.72
CA HIS A 20 19.15 -20.94 -5.77
C HIS A 20 18.07 -20.16 -4.99
N ALA A 21 17.04 -20.86 -4.51
CA ALA A 21 16.19 -20.38 -3.42
C ALA A 21 16.94 -20.47 -2.08
N LEU A 22 18.06 -19.75 -1.95
CA LEU A 22 18.77 -19.66 -0.68
C LEU A 22 18.00 -18.76 0.29
N ILE A 23 17.24 -19.42 1.15
CA ILE A 23 17.16 -19.16 2.58
C ILE A 23 16.70 -17.73 2.94
N CYS A 24 15.39 -17.54 2.98
CA CYS A 24 14.81 -16.65 4.00
C CYS A 24 15.22 -17.21 5.37
N VAL A 25 16.31 -16.69 5.95
CA VAL A 25 16.90 -17.17 7.20
C VAL A 25 15.83 -17.22 8.28
N VAL A 26 15.63 -18.43 8.82
CA VAL A 26 14.80 -19.01 9.90
C VAL A 26 14.14 -18.08 10.96
N ARG A 27 14.43 -16.78 11.02
CA ARG A 27 13.91 -15.82 12.02
C ARG A 27 13.19 -14.59 11.44
N MET A 28 12.99 -14.51 10.13
CA MET A 28 12.28 -13.38 9.51
C MET A 28 10.80 -13.71 9.27
N LYS A 29 9.91 -12.80 9.68
CA LYS A 29 8.49 -12.86 9.31
C LYS A 29 8.32 -12.23 7.92
N LYS A 30 7.40 -12.78 7.14
CA LYS A 30 7.08 -12.33 5.79
C LYS A 30 5.82 -11.48 5.81
N TYR A 31 5.88 -10.36 5.09
CA TYR A 31 4.82 -9.38 4.98
C TYR A 31 4.57 -9.08 3.50
N ILE A 32 3.37 -8.61 3.21
CA ILE A 32 2.95 -8.12 1.90
C ILE A 32 2.59 -6.64 2.06
N ILE A 33 3.04 -5.83 1.11
CA ILE A 33 2.56 -4.47 0.91
C ILE A 33 1.71 -4.43 -0.36
N ASP A 34 0.56 -3.78 -0.29
CA ASP A 34 -0.24 -3.40 -1.46
C ASP A 34 -0.40 -1.89 -1.47
N VAL A 35 -0.16 -1.28 -2.62
CA VAL A 35 -0.26 0.17 -2.81
C VAL A 35 -1.39 0.47 -3.78
N PHE A 36 -2.26 1.39 -3.37
CA PHE A 36 -3.39 1.85 -4.16
C PHE A 36 -3.37 3.37 -4.27
N SER A 37 -3.87 3.88 -5.38
CA SER A 37 -4.27 5.28 -5.49
C SER A 37 -5.78 5.41 -5.35
N TYR A 38 -6.19 6.53 -4.77
CA TYR A 38 -7.58 6.88 -4.54
C TYR A 38 -7.75 8.38 -4.76
N VAL A 39 -8.84 8.76 -5.41
CA VAL A 39 -9.24 10.15 -5.56
C VAL A 39 -10.58 10.29 -4.87
N GLN A 40 -10.60 11.03 -3.76
CA GLN A 40 -11.83 11.32 -3.05
C GLN A 40 -12.65 12.35 -3.86
N PRO A 41 -13.94 12.09 -4.11
CA PRO A 41 -14.82 13.10 -4.67
C PRO A 41 -14.90 14.31 -3.72
N GLY A 42 -14.91 15.52 -4.28
CA GLY A 42 -15.09 16.74 -3.49
C GLY A 42 -16.47 16.75 -2.83
N HIS A 43 -16.57 17.49 -1.73
CA HIS A 43 -17.87 17.81 -1.14
C HIS A 43 -18.33 19.16 -1.68
N HIS A 44 -19.61 19.19 -2.09
CA HIS A 44 -20.33 20.31 -2.69
C HIS A 44 -19.72 21.71 -2.57
N GLY A 45 -19.50 22.33 -3.73
CA GLY A 45 -19.47 23.78 -3.90
C GLY A 45 -18.23 24.27 -4.63
N TYR A 46 -18.44 24.75 -5.86
CA TYR A 46 -17.55 25.57 -6.70
C TYR A 46 -16.08 25.68 -6.23
N ASN A 47 -15.20 24.97 -6.97
CA ASN A 47 -13.76 24.74 -6.75
C ASN A 47 -13.39 23.55 -5.83
N GLU A 48 -14.06 22.42 -6.05
CA GLU A 48 -13.72 21.13 -5.43
C GLU A 48 -12.34 20.62 -5.87
N SER A 49 -11.32 20.99 -5.10
CA SER A 49 -10.01 20.36 -5.17
C SER A 49 -10.15 18.89 -4.76
N ARG A 50 -10.21 17.99 -5.74
CA ARG A 50 -10.28 16.54 -5.50
C ARG A 50 -9.10 16.12 -4.63
N ILE A 51 -9.37 15.47 -3.50
CA ILE A 51 -8.32 15.02 -2.59
C ILE A 51 -7.73 13.74 -3.16
N LYS A 52 -6.47 13.79 -3.56
CA LYS A 52 -5.72 12.65 -4.08
C LYS A 52 -5.00 11.97 -2.93
N GLN A 53 -5.08 10.65 -2.86
CA GLN A 53 -4.50 9.86 -1.79
C GLN A 53 -3.76 8.65 -2.34
N VAL A 54 -2.70 8.27 -1.63
CA VAL A 54 -2.02 6.98 -1.78
C VAL A 54 -2.24 6.18 -0.51
N LEU A 55 -2.71 4.95 -0.68
CA LEU A 55 -3.06 4.04 0.40
C LEU A 55 -2.11 2.84 0.35
N LEU A 56 -1.39 2.62 1.44
CA LEU A 56 -0.54 1.44 1.62
C LEU A 56 -1.26 0.52 2.60
N TYR A 57 -1.43 -0.73 2.20
CA TYR A 57 -1.92 -1.79 3.06
C TYR A 57 -0.79 -2.76 3.34
N ILE A 58 -0.56 -3.03 4.61
CA ILE A 58 0.50 -3.92 5.05
C ILE A 58 -0.13 -5.08 5.81
N THR A 59 0.23 -6.30 5.42
CA THR A 59 -0.36 -7.51 6.01
C THR A 59 0.71 -8.55 6.21
N ARG A 60 0.59 -9.36 7.26
CA ARG A 60 1.40 -10.56 7.39
C ARG A 60 1.02 -11.55 6.28
N GLU A 61 2.01 -12.18 5.66
CA GLU A 61 1.77 -13.03 4.48
C GLU A 61 0.85 -14.23 4.75
N VAL A 62 0.86 -14.74 5.99
CA VAL A 62 0.05 -15.90 6.39
C VAL A 62 -1.46 -15.60 6.46
N GLU A 63 -1.86 -14.32 6.41
CA GLU A 63 -3.27 -13.93 6.52
C GLU A 63 -4.00 -14.10 5.18
N SER A 64 -4.94 -15.05 5.13
CA SER A 64 -5.68 -15.43 3.92
C SER A 64 -6.81 -14.44 3.55
N SER A 65 -7.32 -13.69 4.54
CA SER A 65 -8.41 -12.70 4.39
C SER A 65 -8.02 -11.49 3.52
N ARG A 66 -6.72 -11.19 3.40
CA ARG A 66 -6.17 -10.02 2.71
C ARG A 66 -6.79 -9.80 1.34
N LYS A 67 -6.84 -10.86 0.52
CA LYS A 67 -7.27 -10.75 -0.89
C LYS A 67 -8.74 -10.34 -1.00
N ALA A 68 -9.62 -10.98 -0.23
CA ALA A 68 -11.04 -10.68 -0.24
C ALA A 68 -11.31 -9.26 0.26
N PHE A 69 -10.68 -8.88 1.39
CA PHE A 69 -10.81 -7.54 1.96
C PHE A 69 -10.35 -6.45 0.99
N LEU A 70 -9.16 -6.59 0.39
CA LEU A 70 -8.64 -5.58 -0.54
C LEU A 70 -9.47 -5.48 -1.82
N GLN A 71 -10.04 -6.59 -2.31
CA GLN A 71 -10.92 -6.58 -3.47
C GLN A 71 -12.25 -5.84 -3.18
N GLU A 72 -12.82 -6.06 -1.99
CA GLU A 72 -14.00 -5.34 -1.53
C GLU A 72 -13.72 -3.84 -1.40
N GLU A 73 -12.64 -3.47 -0.69
CA GLU A 73 -12.23 -2.07 -0.53
C GLU A 73 -11.96 -1.41 -1.90
N GLN A 74 -11.27 -2.11 -2.80
CA GLN A 74 -10.98 -1.60 -4.13
C GLN A 74 -12.26 -1.28 -4.90
N THR A 75 -13.25 -2.17 -4.81
CA THR A 75 -14.56 -1.99 -5.47
C THR A 75 -15.35 -0.86 -4.82
N ARG A 76 -15.44 -0.86 -3.48
CA ARG A 76 -16.22 0.08 -2.68
C ARG A 76 -15.73 1.53 -2.83
N LEU A 77 -14.42 1.71 -2.83
CA LEU A 77 -13.78 3.03 -2.91
C LEU A 77 -13.38 3.42 -4.34
N GLY A 78 -13.44 2.50 -5.31
CA GLY A 78 -12.94 2.74 -6.67
C GLY A 78 -11.42 2.98 -6.68
N MET A 79 -10.67 2.24 -5.86
CA MET A 79 -9.20 2.38 -5.82
C MET A 79 -8.55 1.74 -7.04
N ILE A 80 -7.40 2.28 -7.46
CA ILE A 80 -6.58 1.71 -8.52
C ILE A 80 -5.36 1.06 -7.86
N LYS A 81 -5.17 -0.23 -8.09
CA LYS A 81 -3.98 -0.94 -7.61
C LYS A 81 -2.75 -0.44 -8.39
N VAL A 82 -1.73 -0.02 -7.67
CA VAL A 82 -0.47 0.53 -8.22
C VAL A 82 0.65 -0.50 -8.11
N TYR A 83 0.82 -1.09 -6.93
CA TYR A 83 1.96 -1.95 -6.63
C TYR A 83 1.58 -3.04 -5.61
N SER A 84 2.31 -4.15 -5.64
CA SER A 84 2.20 -5.19 -4.61
C SER A 84 3.49 -6.00 -4.58
N ASP A 85 4.04 -6.18 -3.38
CA ASP A 85 5.27 -6.95 -3.21
C ASP A 85 5.40 -7.49 -1.80
N ARG A 86 6.40 -8.35 -1.59
CA ARG A 86 6.71 -9.02 -0.34
C ARG A 86 7.99 -8.45 0.26
N PHE A 87 8.04 -8.40 1.58
CA PHE A 87 9.26 -8.09 2.30
C PHE A 87 9.42 -8.93 3.55
N CYS A 88 10.65 -9.04 4.03
CA CYS A 88 11.00 -9.76 5.23
C CYS A 88 11.36 -8.77 6.35
N TRP A 89 10.90 -9.05 7.56
CA TRP A 89 11.24 -8.22 8.72
C TRP A 89 11.59 -9.11 9.93
N SER A 90 12.83 -8.98 10.40
CA SER A 90 13.40 -9.81 11.47
C SER A 90 12.68 -9.60 12.80
N ASN A 91 12.47 -10.65 13.60
CA ASN A 91 11.89 -10.49 14.96
C ASN A 91 12.83 -9.78 15.95
N ALA A 92 14.13 -9.75 15.65
CA ALA A 92 15.15 -9.17 16.52
C ALA A 92 15.24 -7.64 16.39
N GLN A 93 14.72 -7.08 15.29
CA GLN A 93 14.71 -5.64 15.05
C GLN A 93 13.26 -5.14 15.01
N ALA A 94 13.03 -4.10 15.78
CA ALA A 94 11.95 -3.13 15.63
C ALA A 94 10.51 -3.54 15.94
N GLY A 95 9.96 -2.80 16.91
CA GLY A 95 8.53 -2.66 17.14
C GLY A 95 7.87 -1.67 16.18
N MET A 96 8.64 -0.91 15.40
CA MET A 96 8.17 0.16 14.51
C MET A 96 8.60 -0.03 13.07
N LEU A 97 7.63 0.12 12.17
CA LEU A 97 7.81 0.24 10.72
C LEU A 97 7.70 1.71 10.34
N ILE A 98 8.64 2.20 9.55
CA ILE A 98 8.62 3.56 9.01
C ILE A 98 8.32 3.46 7.52
N ALA A 99 7.16 3.92 7.10
CA ALA A 99 6.80 4.08 5.70
C ALA A 99 7.17 5.50 5.26
N GLN A 100 7.95 5.62 4.19
CA GLN A 100 8.29 6.89 3.56
C GLN A 100 7.76 6.89 2.14
N LEU A 101 7.17 8.01 1.74
CA LEU A 101 6.70 8.26 0.38
C LEU A 101 7.38 9.51 -0.15
N GLU A 102 7.98 9.40 -1.33
CA GLU A 102 8.64 10.49 -2.05
C GLU A 102 7.95 10.69 -3.42
N MET A 103 7.64 11.93 -3.77
CA MET A 103 6.95 12.29 -5.01
C MET A 103 7.39 13.70 -5.44
N GLY A 104 8.36 13.78 -6.36
CA GLY A 104 8.95 15.07 -6.73
C GLY A 104 9.64 15.72 -5.52
N ASP A 105 9.22 16.93 -5.17
CA ASP A 105 9.64 17.69 -3.99
C ASP A 105 8.83 17.34 -2.72
N PHE A 106 7.73 16.60 -2.87
CA PHE A 106 6.91 16.16 -1.74
C PHE A 106 7.50 14.91 -1.08
N GLN A 107 7.61 14.94 0.24
CA GLN A 107 8.00 13.79 1.07
C GLN A 107 7.05 13.66 2.25
N ALA A 108 6.68 12.42 2.58
CA ALA A 108 5.85 12.12 3.74
C ALA A 108 6.32 10.86 4.45
N VAL A 109 6.27 10.89 5.78
CA VAL A 109 6.68 9.77 6.64
C VAL A 109 5.54 9.39 7.57
N LYS A 110 5.27 8.11 7.67
CA LYS A 110 4.31 7.53 8.63
C LYS A 110 4.97 6.39 9.38
N GLN A 111 4.59 6.23 10.64
CA GLN A 111 5.09 5.16 11.48
C GLN A 111 3.94 4.24 11.89
N VAL A 112 4.21 2.94 11.89
CA VAL A 112 3.25 1.91 12.25
C VAL A 112 3.89 0.93 13.20
N GLU A 113 3.19 0.63 14.29
CA GLU A 113 3.62 -0.41 15.22
C GLU A 113 3.46 -1.78 14.58
N ARG A 114 4.52 -2.59 14.63
CA ARG A 114 4.52 -3.97 14.18
C ARG A 114 3.40 -4.79 14.80
N ARG A 115 3.10 -4.55 16.08
CA ARG A 115 2.06 -5.28 16.81
C ARG A 115 0.69 -5.13 16.14
N LYS A 116 0.38 -3.96 15.57
CA LYS A 116 -0.86 -3.75 14.81
C LYS A 116 -0.92 -4.67 13.60
N ILE A 117 0.19 -4.79 12.85
CA ILE A 117 0.25 -5.68 11.68
C ILE A 117 0.20 -7.16 12.10
N ASP A 118 0.88 -7.53 13.19
CA ASP A 118 1.02 -8.93 13.62
C ASP A 118 -0.23 -9.49 14.31
N GLN A 119 -1.04 -8.66 14.97
CA GLN A 119 -2.19 -9.08 15.76
C GLN A 119 -3.52 -8.94 15.00
N MET A 120 -3.56 -8.14 13.93
CA MET A 120 -4.78 -7.87 13.19
C MET A 120 -4.99 -8.88 12.06
N LYS A 121 -6.24 -9.36 11.92
CA LYS A 121 -6.67 -10.19 10.78
C LYS A 121 -6.88 -9.40 9.49
N LEU A 122 -6.98 -8.07 9.62
CA LEU A 122 -7.15 -7.16 8.49
C LEU A 122 -5.83 -6.44 8.21
N PRO A 123 -5.59 -6.05 6.94
CA PRO A 123 -4.44 -5.25 6.58
C PRO A 123 -4.40 -3.92 7.34
N GLU A 124 -3.22 -3.56 7.86
CA GLU A 124 -2.99 -2.25 8.45
C GLU A 124 -2.87 -1.20 7.34
N LYS A 125 -3.63 -0.11 7.46
CA LYS A 125 -3.75 0.92 6.42
C LYS A 125 -2.97 2.18 6.77
N ILE A 126 -2.13 2.63 5.85
CA ILE A 126 -1.43 3.93 5.90
C ILE A 126 -1.96 4.80 4.78
N THR A 127 -2.34 6.03 5.11
CA THR A 127 -2.87 7.00 4.15
C THR A 127 -1.94 8.21 4.01
N TYR A 128 -1.57 8.51 2.78
CA TYR A 128 -0.92 9.76 2.39
C TYR A 128 -1.90 10.60 1.59
N THR A 129 -2.16 11.82 2.06
CA THR A 129 -2.87 12.83 1.27
C THR A 129 -1.84 13.60 0.46
N LEU A 130 -2.03 13.63 -0.86
CA LEU A 130 -1.12 14.30 -1.78
C LEU A 130 -1.42 15.81 -1.83
N PRO A 131 -0.42 16.63 -2.14
CA PRO A 131 -0.63 18.05 -2.38
C PRO A 131 -1.62 18.27 -3.54
N PRO A 132 -2.40 19.37 -3.53
CA PRO A 132 -3.30 19.71 -4.63
C PRO A 132 -2.55 19.75 -5.95
N SER A 133 -3.08 19.06 -6.96
CA SER A 133 -2.49 19.03 -8.29
C SER A 133 -3.52 18.66 -9.34
N ASN A 134 -3.38 19.19 -10.55
CA ASN A 134 -4.21 18.84 -11.70
C ASN A 134 -3.67 17.63 -12.48
N ALA A 135 -2.50 17.08 -12.11
CA ALA A 135 -1.88 15.97 -12.83
C ALA A 135 -2.70 14.68 -12.72
N THR A 136 -2.94 14.00 -13.85
CA THR A 136 -3.68 12.74 -13.90
C THR A 136 -2.83 11.52 -13.58
N SER A 137 -1.50 11.67 -13.58
CA SER A 137 -0.57 10.71 -13.01
C SER A 137 0.63 11.41 -12.37
N MET A 138 1.32 10.70 -11.47
CA MET A 138 2.52 11.17 -10.80
C MET A 138 3.48 10.02 -10.55
N LYS A 139 4.78 10.31 -10.60
CA LYS A 139 5.81 9.35 -10.24
C LYS A 139 6.09 9.37 -8.75
N MET A 140 6.11 8.23 -8.09
CA MET A 140 6.45 8.12 -6.67
C MET A 140 7.45 7.01 -6.38
N THR A 141 8.15 7.13 -5.27
CA THR A 141 8.95 6.07 -4.67
C THR A 141 8.45 5.82 -3.26
N THR A 142 8.42 4.56 -2.82
CA THR A 142 8.05 4.20 -1.45
C THR A 142 9.17 3.38 -0.82
N ARG A 143 9.53 3.73 0.42
CA ARG A 143 10.48 2.98 1.25
C ARG A 143 9.80 2.51 2.52
N LEU A 144 10.09 1.28 2.91
CA LEU A 144 9.80 0.73 4.21
C LEU A 144 11.12 0.54 4.95
N LEU A 145 11.25 1.17 6.11
CA LEU A 145 12.42 1.09 6.96
C LEU A 145 12.03 0.51 8.32
N ASN A 146 12.98 -0.11 9.01
CA ASN A 146 12.83 -0.43 10.43
C ASN A 146 13.17 0.79 11.32
N GLU A 147 13.04 0.64 12.63
CA GLU A 147 13.36 1.71 13.60
C GLU A 147 14.81 2.21 13.53
N SER A 148 15.74 1.36 13.08
CA SER A 148 17.15 1.68 12.87
C SER A 148 17.42 2.32 11.50
N GLN A 149 16.36 2.66 10.75
CA GLN A 149 16.42 3.20 9.39
C GLN A 149 17.03 2.25 8.35
N GLU A 150 17.12 0.95 8.66
CA GLU A 150 17.52 -0.06 7.68
C GLU A 150 16.37 -0.31 6.70
N THR A 151 16.67 -0.27 5.41
CA THR A 151 15.69 -0.51 4.36
C THR A 151 15.24 -1.96 4.33
N LEU A 152 13.95 -2.17 4.57
CA LEU A 152 13.26 -3.46 4.44
C LEU A 152 12.72 -3.67 3.01
N LEU A 153 12.25 -2.59 2.39
CA LEU A 153 11.76 -2.57 1.00
C LEU A 153 11.90 -1.16 0.42
N GLU A 154 12.30 -1.06 -0.84
CA GLU A 154 12.31 0.17 -1.61
C GLU A 154 11.75 -0.15 -2.99
N THR A 155 10.73 0.59 -3.41
CA THR A 155 10.16 0.42 -4.74
C THR A 155 11.03 1.11 -5.79
N GLU A 156 10.95 0.66 -7.04
CA GLU A 156 11.31 1.52 -8.16
C GLU A 156 10.34 2.71 -8.25
N GLN A 157 10.59 3.63 -9.19
CA GLN A 157 9.72 4.77 -9.42
C GLN A 157 8.40 4.31 -10.06
N LEU A 158 7.32 4.34 -9.29
CA LEU A 158 5.98 3.88 -9.67
C LEU A 158 5.21 5.01 -10.36
N ASP A 159 4.54 4.71 -11.48
CA ASP A 159 3.58 5.63 -12.11
C ASP A 159 2.19 5.48 -11.49
N VAL A 160 1.77 6.49 -10.73
CA VAL A 160 0.55 6.51 -9.94
C VAL A 160 -0.53 7.23 -10.72
N LYS A 161 -1.59 6.51 -11.08
CA LYS A 161 -2.78 7.08 -11.74
C LYS A 161 -3.68 7.76 -10.72
N LEU A 162 -3.99 9.04 -10.93
CA LEU A 162 -4.72 9.92 -9.99
C LEU A 162 -5.99 10.49 -10.63
N TYR A 163 -6.85 9.61 -11.16
CA TYR A 163 -8.16 9.97 -11.71
C TYR A 163 -9.28 9.18 -11.03
N LEU A 164 -10.50 9.74 -11.08
CA LEU A 164 -11.70 9.05 -10.60
C LEU A 164 -12.06 7.94 -11.56
N LEU A 165 -12.26 6.73 -11.05
CA LEU A 165 -12.97 5.70 -11.80
C LEU A 165 -14.47 6.07 -11.83
N PRO A 166 -15.17 5.89 -12.95
CA PRO A 166 -16.62 5.97 -12.97
C PRO A 166 -17.17 5.01 -11.92
N GLN A 167 -17.89 5.53 -10.92
CA GLN A 167 -18.64 4.64 -10.04
C GLN A 167 -19.67 3.93 -10.91
N ARG A 168 -19.69 2.59 -10.87
CA ARG A 168 -20.81 1.85 -11.44
C ARG A 168 -22.05 2.31 -10.68
N GLU A 169 -22.90 3.07 -11.35
CA GLU A 169 -24.20 3.46 -10.82
C GLU A 169 -24.91 2.21 -10.30
N THR A 170 -25.18 2.17 -9.00
CA THR A 170 -26.15 1.24 -8.44
C THR A 170 -27.45 1.42 -9.21
N LYS A 171 -27.96 0.31 -9.77
CA LYS A 171 -29.20 0.23 -10.55
C LYS A 171 -30.25 1.22 -10.04
N ALA A 172 -30.86 1.96 -10.96
CA ALA A 172 -31.97 2.86 -10.69
C ALA A 172 -32.98 2.20 -9.74
N GLY A 173 -33.36 2.93 -8.69
CA GLY A 173 -34.42 2.50 -7.78
C GLY A 173 -35.68 2.22 -8.59
N VAL A 174 -36.19 1.01 -8.48
CA VAL A 174 -37.51 0.68 -9.01
C VAL A 174 -38.51 1.48 -8.18
N GLU A 175 -39.09 2.51 -8.77
CA GLU A 175 -40.24 3.21 -8.21
C GLU A 175 -41.38 2.21 -8.11
N HIS A 176 -41.77 1.85 -6.89
CA HIS A 176 -43.00 1.11 -6.65
C HIS A 176 -44.16 2.11 -6.72
N GLU A 177 -44.84 2.16 -7.86
CA GLU A 177 -46.15 2.83 -7.96
C GLU A 177 -47.14 2.12 -7.01
N HIS A 178 -47.56 2.83 -5.98
CA HIS A 178 -48.61 2.37 -5.08
C HIS A 178 -49.96 2.80 -5.66
N SER A 179 -50.61 1.89 -6.40
CA SER A 179 -51.99 2.10 -6.83
C SER A 179 -52.92 1.81 -5.66
N THR A 180 -53.39 2.85 -4.98
CA THR A 180 -54.55 2.77 -4.07
C THR A 180 -55.82 2.66 -4.91
N ASN A 181 -56.53 1.53 -4.78
CA ASN A 181 -57.97 1.43 -5.07
C ASN A 181 -58.74 1.50 -3.75
#